data_AF-A0A1Q4W1I8-F1
#
_entry.id   AF-A0A1Q4W1I8-F1
#
_cell.length_a   1.000
_cell.length_b   1.000
_cell.length_c   1.000
_cell.angle_alpha   90.00
_cell.angle_beta   90.00
_cell.angle_gamma   90.00
#
_symmetry.space_group_name_H-M   'P 1'
#
loop_
_entity.id
_entity.type
_entity.pdbx_description
1 polymer ?
#
loop_
_entity_poly.entity_id
_entity_poly.type
_entity_poly.pdbx_seq_one_letter_code
_entity_poly.pdbx_strand_id
1 'polypeptide(L)'
;MLDAAADLMVHLGVRRTQLAEIARRAGVSRPTVYRRWPDVRAVIGALLTREILATLEAAVPTGRDREAFVERTVEIAVRLRDHPVIGALLRSDDSDLLLEYVVERLGASQRGLLEALRTGIEQGQAHGSIREGEPLELAAMVLLTAQSTVQSHRMVASLLPEAAWRRELARALNGYLAP
;
A
#
# COMPACT_ATOMS: atom_id res chain seq x y z
N MET A 1 13.66 14.78 -5.08
CA MET A 1 14.18 14.10 -3.87
C MET A 1 13.52 12.74 -3.69
N LEU A 2 12.19 12.65 -3.60
CA LEU A 2 11.50 11.35 -3.47
C LEU A 2 11.72 10.45 -4.70
N ASP A 3 11.76 11.00 -5.92
CA ASP A 3 12.10 10.20 -7.11
C ASP A 3 13.51 9.63 -7.06
N ALA A 4 14.48 10.45 -6.61
CA ALA A 4 15.84 9.98 -6.39
C ALA A 4 15.92 8.88 -5.31
N ALA A 5 15.11 8.98 -4.25
CA ALA A 5 15.00 7.94 -3.24
C ALA A 5 14.35 6.66 -3.80
N ALA A 6 13.31 6.79 -4.63
CA ALA A 6 12.67 5.66 -5.31
C ALA A 6 13.66 4.90 -6.20
N ASP A 7 14.40 5.62 -7.05
CA ASP A 7 15.44 5.04 -7.89
C ASP A 7 16.49 4.29 -7.06
N LEU A 8 16.98 4.91 -5.97
CA LEU A 8 17.99 4.30 -5.11
C LEU A 8 17.44 3.05 -4.41
N MET A 9 16.21 3.09 -3.90
CA MET A 9 15.58 1.92 -3.28
C MET A 9 15.39 0.78 -4.26
N VAL A 10 14.94 1.06 -5.48
CA VAL A 10 14.67 0.05 -6.51
C VAL A 10 15.96 -0.59 -7.00
N HIS A 11 17.02 0.20 -7.24
CA HIS A 11 18.24 -0.30 -7.87
C HIS A 11 19.33 -0.73 -6.87
N LEU A 12 19.43 -0.07 -5.72
CA LEU A 12 20.46 -0.37 -4.70
C LEU A 12 19.87 -1.11 -3.49
N GLY A 13 18.56 -1.09 -3.30
CA GLY A 13 17.91 -1.64 -2.12
C GLY A 13 17.87 -0.65 -0.95
N VAL A 14 16.97 -0.92 -0.01
CA VAL A 14 16.64 0.01 1.08
C VAL A 14 17.84 0.29 1.99
N ARG A 15 18.58 -0.74 2.43
CA ARG A 15 19.75 -0.59 3.32
C ARG A 15 20.87 0.30 2.76
N ARG A 16 21.02 0.35 1.44
CA ARG A 16 22.05 1.15 0.77
C ARG A 16 21.58 2.56 0.40
N THR A 17 20.32 2.89 0.67
CA THR A 17 19.78 4.23 0.45
C THR A 17 20.16 5.11 1.64
N GLN A 18 20.90 6.20 1.41
CA GLN A 18 21.21 7.19 2.46
C GLN A 18 20.94 8.62 1.96
N LEU A 19 20.77 9.56 2.91
CA LEU A 19 20.46 10.95 2.60
C LEU A 19 21.53 11.61 1.71
N ALA A 20 22.80 11.23 1.85
CA ALA A 20 23.90 11.74 1.04
C ALA A 20 23.78 11.31 -0.43
N GLU A 21 23.47 10.04 -0.70
CA GLU A 21 23.21 9.52 -2.05
C GLU A 21 21.95 10.14 -2.64
N ILE A 22 20.89 10.31 -1.84
CA ILE A 22 19.67 11.00 -2.27
C ILE A 22 19.99 12.44 -2.69
N ALA A 23 20.77 13.18 -1.89
CA ALA A 23 21.19 14.54 -2.23
C ALA A 23 21.94 14.57 -3.56
N ARG A 24 22.94 13.68 -3.71
CA ARG A 24 23.75 13.56 -4.93
C ARG A 24 22.88 13.24 -6.15
N ARG A 25 22.00 12.25 -6.06
CA ARG A 25 21.14 11.78 -7.16
C ARG A 25 20.06 12.81 -7.51
N ALA A 26 19.56 13.57 -6.53
CA ALA A 26 18.58 14.63 -6.73
C ALA A 26 19.20 15.96 -7.18
N GLY A 27 20.53 16.07 -7.29
CA GLY A 27 21.21 17.31 -7.72
C GLY A 27 21.11 18.46 -6.71
N VAL A 28 20.93 18.16 -5.42
CA VAL A 28 20.79 19.17 -4.36
C VAL A 28 21.92 19.05 -3.34
N SER A 29 22.20 20.15 -2.63
CA SER A 29 23.20 20.14 -1.55
C SER A 29 22.78 19.21 -0.40
N ARG A 30 23.75 18.58 0.29
CA ARG A 30 23.50 17.80 1.49
C ARG A 30 22.72 18.60 2.56
N PRO A 31 23.11 19.85 2.91
CA PRO A 31 22.33 20.68 3.83
C PRO A 31 20.85 20.85 3.46
N THR A 32 20.52 20.92 2.16
CA THR A 32 19.13 21.02 1.69
C THR A 32 18.31 19.79 2.10
N VAL A 33 18.89 18.59 1.98
CA VAL A 33 18.22 17.33 2.34
C VAL A 33 18.10 17.20 3.85
N TYR A 34 19.18 17.39 4.60
CA TYR A 34 19.19 17.27 6.07
C TYR A 34 18.26 18.29 6.76
N ARG A 35 18.03 19.46 6.17
CA ARG A 35 17.05 20.43 6.70
C ARG A 35 15.61 19.94 6.59
N ARG A 36 15.29 19.16 5.54
CA ARG A 36 13.93 18.70 5.27
C ARG A 36 13.63 17.34 5.90
N TRP A 37 14.64 16.49 6.01
CA TRP A 37 14.47 15.10 6.43
C TRP A 37 15.44 14.81 7.58
N PRO A 38 14.93 14.40 8.76
CA PRO A 38 15.78 14.08 9.90
C PRO A 38 16.65 12.84 9.64
N ASP A 39 16.11 11.86 8.91
CA ASP A 39 16.79 10.63 8.54
C ASP A 39 16.22 10.03 7.23
N VAL A 40 16.82 8.93 6.77
CA VAL A 40 16.36 8.22 5.57
C VAL A 40 15.00 7.53 5.78
N ARG A 41 14.65 7.14 7.00
CA ARG A 41 13.35 6.50 7.30
C ARG A 41 12.21 7.48 7.05
N ALA A 42 12.38 8.75 7.40
CA ALA A 42 11.41 9.81 7.10
C ALA A 42 11.22 10.00 5.59
N VAL A 43 12.30 9.90 4.80
CA VAL A 43 12.21 9.95 3.32
C VAL A 43 11.45 8.74 2.79
N ILE A 44 11.75 7.54 3.28
CA ILE A 44 11.08 6.29 2.88
C ILE A 44 9.59 6.38 3.22
N GLY A 45 9.22 6.81 4.43
CA GLY A 45 7.81 6.95 4.82
C GLY A 45 7.04 7.95 3.95
N ALA A 46 7.66 9.08 3.61
CA ALA A 46 7.07 10.06 2.70
C ALA A 46 6.94 9.52 1.27
N LEU A 47 7.95 8.79 0.79
CA LEU A 47 7.92 8.12 -0.50
C LEU A 47 6.78 7.09 -0.55
N LEU A 48 6.69 6.18 0.41
CA LEU A 48 5.64 5.16 0.48
C LEU A 48 4.24 5.80 0.50
N THR A 49 4.08 6.89 1.26
CA THR A 49 2.82 7.64 1.30
C THR A 49 2.46 8.18 -0.09
N ARG A 50 3.42 8.79 -0.79
CA ARG A 50 3.22 9.29 -2.16
C ARG A 50 2.82 8.17 -3.13
N GLU A 51 3.57 7.07 -3.15
CA GLU A 51 3.32 5.96 -4.09
C GLU A 51 1.96 5.29 -3.85
N ILE A 52 1.57 5.11 -2.59
CA ILE A 52 0.28 4.51 -2.22
C ILE A 52 -0.88 5.43 -2.62
N LEU A 53 -0.78 6.74 -2.34
CA LEU A 53 -1.81 7.70 -2.73
C LEU A 53 -1.96 7.77 -4.25
N ALA A 54 -0.84 7.83 -4.99
CA ALA A 54 -0.87 7.79 -6.45
C ALA A 54 -1.54 6.51 -6.99
N THR A 55 -1.33 5.37 -6.33
CA THR A 55 -1.98 4.10 -6.69
C THR A 55 -3.49 4.15 -6.45
N LEU A 56 -3.94 4.76 -5.34
CA LEU A 56 -5.35 4.95 -5.02
C LEU A 56 -6.06 5.87 -6.03
N GLU A 57 -5.41 6.97 -6.41
CA GLU A 57 -5.91 7.95 -7.37
C GLU A 57 -6.06 7.34 -8.77
N ALA A 58 -5.12 6.48 -9.16
CA ALA A 58 -5.13 5.84 -10.47
C ALA A 58 -6.16 4.70 -10.61
N ALA A 59 -6.70 4.18 -9.50
CA ALA A 59 -7.76 3.18 -9.49
C ALA A 59 -9.11 3.89 -9.40
N VAL A 60 -9.76 4.13 -10.54
CA VAL A 60 -11.02 4.88 -10.60
C VAL A 60 -12.20 3.95 -10.28
N PRO A 61 -13.09 4.30 -9.32
CA PRO A 61 -14.26 3.49 -9.04
C PRO A 61 -15.21 3.43 -10.23
N THR A 62 -15.65 2.23 -10.57
CA THR A 62 -16.58 1.92 -11.68
C THR A 62 -18.04 1.95 -11.25
N GLY A 63 -18.30 1.99 -9.94
CA GLY A 63 -19.61 1.96 -9.33
C GLY A 63 -19.52 2.31 -7.84
N ARG A 64 -20.66 2.25 -7.16
CA ARG A 64 -20.78 2.47 -5.70
C ARG A 64 -21.29 1.24 -4.95
N ASP A 65 -21.48 0.13 -5.66
CA ASP A 65 -21.89 -1.14 -5.09
C ASP A 65 -20.69 -1.91 -4.53
N ARG A 66 -20.98 -3.02 -3.84
CA ARG A 66 -19.98 -3.92 -3.28
C ARG A 66 -19.05 -4.49 -4.34
N GLU A 67 -19.59 -4.90 -5.48
CA GLU A 67 -18.83 -5.52 -6.56
C GLU A 67 -17.76 -4.54 -7.10
N ALA A 68 -18.14 -3.31 -7.43
CA ALA A 68 -17.20 -2.27 -7.86
C ALA A 68 -16.17 -1.91 -6.77
N PHE A 69 -16.60 -1.86 -5.50
CA PHE A 69 -15.69 -1.64 -4.37
C PHE A 69 -14.63 -2.74 -4.25
N VAL A 70 -15.05 -4.01 -4.33
CA VAL A 70 -14.15 -5.16 -4.24
C VAL A 70 -13.22 -5.21 -5.45
N GLU A 71 -13.73 -5.00 -6.66
CA GLU A 71 -12.91 -4.95 -7.88
C GLU A 71 -11.80 -3.90 -7.77
N ARG A 72 -12.16 -2.67 -7.36
CA ARG A 72 -11.20 -1.59 -7.14
C ARG A 72 -10.16 -1.96 -6.06
N THR A 73 -10.60 -2.58 -4.98
CA THR A 73 -9.71 -3.00 -3.88
C THR A 73 -8.70 -4.05 -4.37
N VAL A 74 -9.14 -5.04 -5.15
CA VAL A 74 -8.27 -6.04 -5.75
C VAL A 74 -7.30 -5.40 -6.76
N GLU A 75 -7.76 -4.45 -7.57
CA GLU A 75 -6.91 -3.72 -8.51
C GLU A 75 -5.78 -2.96 -7.79
N ILE A 76 -6.11 -2.21 -6.73
CA ILE A 76 -5.15 -1.51 -5.89
C ILE A 76 -4.15 -2.50 -5.29
N ALA A 77 -4.63 -3.62 -4.75
CA ALA A 77 -3.79 -4.63 -4.11
C ALA A 77 -2.77 -5.22 -5.11
N VAL A 78 -3.18 -5.47 -6.35
CA VAL A 78 -2.28 -5.90 -7.43
C VAL A 78 -1.24 -4.82 -7.74
N ARG A 79 -1.68 -3.59 -7.97
CA ARG A 79 -0.77 -2.48 -8.29
C ARG A 79 0.29 -2.29 -7.20
N LEU A 80 -0.11 -2.39 -5.93
CA LEU A 80 0.81 -2.31 -4.79
C LEU A 80 1.76 -3.51 -4.68
N ARG A 81 1.27 -4.72 -4.95
CA ARG A 81 2.10 -5.95 -4.98
C ARG A 81 3.21 -5.84 -6.02
N ASP A 82 2.89 -5.32 -7.20
CA ASP A 82 3.81 -5.23 -8.33
C ASP A 82 4.60 -3.90 -8.32
N HIS A 83 4.35 -3.03 -7.34
CA HIS A 83 4.97 -1.72 -7.26
C HIS A 83 6.47 -1.82 -6.94
N PRO A 84 7.38 -1.23 -7.75
CA PRO A 84 8.82 -1.39 -7.58
C PRO A 84 9.34 -0.98 -6.19
N VAL A 85 8.87 0.16 -5.65
CA VAL A 85 9.27 0.66 -4.33
C VAL A 85 8.76 -0.25 -3.20
N ILE A 86 7.50 -0.70 -3.27
CA ILE A 86 6.92 -1.60 -2.26
C ILE A 86 7.61 -2.95 -2.31
N GLY A 87 7.83 -3.49 -3.51
CA GLY A 87 8.60 -4.71 -3.69
C GLY A 87 10.03 -4.61 -3.18
N ALA A 88 10.70 -3.47 -3.35
CA ALA A 88 12.03 -3.22 -2.79
C ALA A 88 12.01 -3.19 -1.26
N LEU A 89 10.98 -2.58 -0.66
CA LEU A 89 10.78 -2.58 0.79
C LEU A 89 10.56 -4.00 1.32
N LEU A 90 9.63 -4.77 0.75
CA LEU A 90 9.30 -6.14 1.18
C LEU A 90 10.43 -7.16 0.93
N ARG A 91 11.41 -6.81 0.09
CA ARG A 91 12.64 -7.58 -0.16
C ARG A 91 13.82 -7.10 0.70
N SER A 92 13.62 -6.07 1.51
CA SER A 92 14.68 -5.56 2.38
C SER A 92 14.99 -6.58 3.47
N ASP A 93 16.26 -6.84 3.70
CA ASP A 93 16.73 -7.63 4.84
C ASP A 93 16.88 -6.77 6.13
N ASP A 94 16.31 -5.56 6.13
CA ASP A 94 16.22 -4.70 7.32
C ASP A 94 14.95 -5.02 8.08
N SER A 95 15.06 -5.92 9.06
CA SER A 95 13.93 -6.40 9.86
C SER A 95 13.24 -5.28 10.63
N ASP A 96 13.99 -4.29 11.14
CA ASP A 96 13.42 -3.18 11.92
C ASP A 96 12.59 -2.25 11.02
N LEU A 97 13.04 -2.00 9.79
CA LEU A 97 12.22 -1.30 8.81
C LEU A 97 10.98 -2.10 8.45
N LEU A 98 11.11 -3.40 8.19
CA LEU A 98 9.94 -4.23 7.89
C LEU A 98 8.93 -4.20 9.03
N LEU A 99 9.37 -4.40 10.28
CA LEU A 99 8.50 -4.35 11.46
C LEU A 99 7.79 -3.00 11.59
N GLU A 100 8.52 -1.88 11.43
CA GLU A 100 7.95 -0.53 11.50
C GLU A 100 6.82 -0.33 10.47
N TYR A 101 7.00 -0.78 9.23
CA TYR A 101 6.08 -0.50 8.12
C TYR A 101 5.02 -1.59 7.87
N VAL A 102 5.25 -2.82 8.34
CA VAL A 102 4.35 -3.96 8.12
C VAL A 102 3.51 -4.28 9.34
N VAL A 103 4.08 -4.13 10.55
CA VAL A 103 3.48 -4.68 11.79
C VAL A 103 3.08 -3.57 12.76
N GLU A 104 3.95 -2.61 13.04
CA GLU A 104 3.80 -1.77 14.23
C GLU A 104 3.07 -0.44 13.99
N ARG A 105 3.16 0.12 12.79
CA ARG A 105 2.66 1.48 12.53
C ARG A 105 1.51 1.49 11.55
N LEU A 106 0.40 2.13 11.95
CA LEU A 106 -0.57 2.72 11.02
C LEU A 106 0.00 4.07 10.52
N GLY A 107 0.86 4.02 9.51
CA GLY A 107 1.50 5.20 8.92
C GLY A 107 0.51 6.10 8.16
N ALA A 108 1.00 7.25 7.67
CA ALA A 108 0.18 8.18 6.89
C ALA A 108 -0.44 7.52 5.65
N SER A 109 0.28 6.61 5.00
CA SER A 109 -0.21 5.80 3.87
C SER A 109 -1.39 4.90 4.24
N GLN A 110 -1.28 4.13 5.33
CA GLN A 110 -2.36 3.23 5.77
C GLN A 110 -3.58 4.01 6.25
N ARG A 111 -3.39 5.18 6.88
CA ARG A 111 -4.51 6.08 7.20
C ARG A 111 -5.25 6.54 5.94
N GLY A 112 -4.51 6.91 4.88
CA GLY A 112 -5.12 7.26 3.60
C GLY A 112 -5.88 6.11 2.95
N LEU A 113 -5.31 4.89 2.97
CA LEU A 113 -5.99 3.68 2.49
C LEU A 113 -7.25 3.38 3.31
N LEU A 114 -7.15 3.43 4.63
CA LEU A 114 -8.26 3.15 5.54
C LEU A 114 -9.42 4.12 5.32
N GLU A 115 -9.12 5.40 5.13
CA GLU A 115 -10.12 6.43 4.84
C GLU A 115 -10.81 6.23 3.48
N ALA A 116 -10.03 5.86 2.45
CA ALA A 116 -10.58 5.53 1.14
C ALA A 116 -11.49 4.30 1.19
N LEU A 117 -11.10 3.26 1.95
CA LEU A 117 -11.89 2.06 2.17
C LEU A 117 -13.17 2.35 2.95
N ARG A 118 -13.08 3.12 4.04
CA ARG A 118 -14.23 3.58 4.85
C ARG A 118 -15.26 4.28 3.96
N THR A 119 -14.81 5.25 3.16
CA THR A 119 -15.68 5.98 2.23
C THR A 119 -16.37 5.05 1.23
N GLY A 120 -15.65 4.07 0.69
CA GLY A 120 -16.24 3.08 -0.22
C GLY A 120 -17.26 2.16 0.45
N ILE A 121 -17.02 1.76 1.69
CA ILE A 121 -17.94 0.96 2.49
C ILE A 121 -19.23 1.73 2.78
N GLU A 122 -19.14 3.00 3.18
CA GLU A 122 -20.31 3.86 3.42
C GLU A 122 -21.18 3.98 2.16
N GLN A 123 -20.55 4.10 0.99
CA GLN A 123 -21.25 4.13 -0.29
C GLN A 123 -21.96 2.81 -0.60
N GLY A 124 -21.29 1.68 -0.39
CA GLY A 124 -21.88 0.35 -0.62
C GLY A 124 -22.98 0.00 0.38
N GLN A 125 -22.91 0.50 1.61
CA GLN A 125 -23.97 0.40 2.63
C GLN A 125 -25.17 1.26 2.25
N ALA A 126 -24.95 2.52 1.86
CA ALA A 126 -26.02 3.39 1.37
C ALA A 126 -26.71 2.84 0.11
N HIS A 127 -25.98 2.09 -0.72
CA HIS A 127 -26.52 1.34 -1.85
C HIS A 127 -27.28 0.06 -1.44
N GLY A 128 -27.05 -0.46 -0.23
CA GLY A 128 -27.64 -1.71 0.27
C GLY A 128 -26.93 -2.99 -0.18
N SER A 129 -25.76 -2.87 -0.82
CA SER A 129 -24.97 -4.01 -1.32
C SER A 129 -23.88 -4.48 -0.38
N ILE A 130 -23.51 -3.67 0.62
CA ILE A 130 -22.60 -4.04 1.70
C ILE A 130 -23.42 -4.14 2.99
N ARG A 131 -23.16 -5.18 3.79
CA ARG A 131 -23.82 -5.39 5.08
C ARG A 131 -23.68 -4.22 6.05
N GLU A 132 -24.64 -4.16 6.98
CA GLU A 132 -24.60 -3.29 8.14
C GLU A 132 -23.37 -3.58 9.04
N GLY A 133 -22.91 -2.53 9.72
CA GLY A 133 -21.74 -2.57 10.60
C GLY A 133 -21.03 -1.22 10.66
N GLU A 134 -20.12 -1.06 11.62
CA GLU A 134 -19.33 0.17 11.74
C GLU A 134 -18.33 0.27 10.56
N PRO A 135 -18.38 1.33 9.72
CA PRO A 135 -17.60 1.39 8.48
C PRO A 135 -16.08 1.32 8.66
N LEU A 136 -15.53 1.91 9.72
CA LEU A 136 -14.09 1.92 9.98
C LEU A 136 -13.57 0.53 10.39
N GLU A 137 -14.33 -0.24 11.16
CA GLU A 137 -14.03 -1.63 11.53
C GLU A 137 -14.02 -2.53 10.30
N LEU A 138 -15.03 -2.38 9.43
CA LEU A 138 -15.08 -3.10 8.15
C LEU A 138 -13.89 -2.72 7.26
N ALA A 139 -13.57 -1.43 7.18
CA ALA A 139 -12.45 -0.93 6.40
C ALA A 139 -11.11 -1.46 6.91
N ALA A 140 -10.93 -1.52 8.24
CA ALA A 140 -9.73 -2.07 8.86
C ALA A 140 -9.56 -3.56 8.52
N MET A 141 -10.63 -4.34 8.57
CA MET A 141 -10.57 -5.76 8.19
C MET A 141 -10.31 -5.98 6.70
N VAL A 142 -10.90 -5.17 5.82
CA VAL A 142 -10.60 -5.20 4.39
C VAL A 142 -9.13 -4.85 4.14
N LEU A 143 -8.62 -3.80 4.81
CA LEU A 143 -7.22 -3.40 4.72
C LEU A 143 -6.29 -4.54 5.15
N LEU A 144 -6.51 -5.14 6.33
CA LEU A 144 -5.67 -6.23 6.83
C LEU A 144 -5.71 -7.46 5.92
N THR A 145 -6.89 -7.80 5.40
CA THR A 145 -7.07 -8.93 4.47
C THR A 145 -6.28 -8.67 3.18
N ALA A 146 -6.50 -7.55 2.51
CA ALA A 146 -5.80 -7.21 1.28
C ALA A 146 -4.29 -7.07 1.51
N GLN A 147 -3.88 -6.34 2.55
CA GLN A 147 -2.48 -6.10 2.89
C GLN A 147 -1.72 -7.42 3.13
N SER A 148 -2.28 -8.34 3.92
CA SER A 148 -1.62 -9.62 4.23
C SER A 148 -1.37 -10.46 2.97
N THR A 149 -2.32 -10.47 2.03
CA THR A 149 -2.18 -11.19 0.76
C THR A 149 -1.15 -10.58 -0.17
N VAL A 150 -0.94 -9.26 -0.11
CA VAL A 150 0.11 -8.55 -0.86
C VAL A 150 1.48 -8.85 -0.26
N GLN A 151 1.62 -8.71 1.06
CA GLN A 151 2.89 -8.89 1.78
C GLN A 151 3.39 -10.33 1.71
N SER A 152 2.48 -11.31 1.84
CA SER A 152 2.81 -12.74 1.87
C SER A 152 2.74 -13.42 0.49
N HIS A 153 2.45 -12.68 -0.59
CA HIS A 153 2.22 -13.25 -1.93
C HIS A 153 3.37 -14.18 -2.38
N ARG A 154 4.63 -13.75 -2.19
CA ARG A 154 5.81 -14.50 -2.64
C ARG A 154 5.93 -15.89 -2.01
N MET A 155 5.46 -16.05 -0.78
CA MET A 155 5.49 -17.33 -0.05
C MET A 155 4.59 -18.38 -0.71
N VAL A 156 3.51 -17.94 -1.36
CA VAL A 156 2.47 -18.81 -1.94
C VAL A 156 2.37 -18.72 -3.45
N ALA A 157 3.24 -17.96 -4.12
CA ALA A 157 3.12 -17.67 -5.56
C ALA A 157 3.13 -18.92 -6.46
N SER A 158 3.82 -20.00 -6.05
CA SER A 158 3.79 -21.28 -6.77
C SER A 158 2.48 -22.06 -6.57
N LEU A 159 1.77 -21.82 -5.47
CA LEU A 159 0.51 -22.47 -5.11
C LEU A 159 -0.70 -21.68 -5.60
N LEU A 160 -0.56 -20.35 -5.70
CA LEU A 160 -1.64 -19.42 -5.96
C LEU A 160 -1.23 -18.46 -7.10
N PRO A 161 -1.36 -18.91 -8.37
CA PRO A 161 -1.08 -18.07 -9.53
C PRO A 161 -1.92 -16.80 -9.53
N GLU A 162 -1.47 -15.76 -10.23
CA GLU A 162 -2.09 -14.42 -10.18
C GLU A 162 -3.61 -14.44 -10.40
N ALA A 163 -4.09 -15.15 -11.44
CA ALA A 163 -5.52 -15.22 -11.73
C ALA A 163 -6.32 -15.87 -10.59
N ALA A 164 -5.74 -16.87 -9.92
CA ALA A 164 -6.35 -17.48 -8.75
C ALA A 164 -6.29 -16.55 -7.54
N TRP A 165 -5.15 -15.89 -7.28
CA TRP A 165 -5.00 -14.93 -6.20
C TRP A 165 -6.04 -13.80 -6.27
N ARG A 166 -6.23 -13.20 -7.46
CA ARG A 166 -7.22 -12.14 -7.68
C ARG A 166 -8.64 -12.62 -7.40
N ARG A 167 -9.00 -13.79 -7.95
CA ARG A 167 -10.33 -14.39 -7.79
C ARG A 167 -10.62 -14.74 -6.34
N GLU A 168 -9.69 -15.38 -5.63
CA GLU A 168 -9.91 -15.80 -4.25
C GLU A 168 -9.92 -14.59 -3.29
N LEU A 169 -9.10 -13.56 -3.51
CA LEU A 169 -9.18 -12.31 -2.75
C LEU A 169 -10.54 -11.63 -2.97
N ALA A 170 -10.98 -11.49 -4.23
CA ALA A 170 -12.29 -10.92 -4.54
C ALA A 170 -13.43 -11.72 -3.89
N ARG A 171 -13.33 -13.06 -3.90
CA ARG A 171 -14.32 -13.95 -3.27
C ARG A 171 -14.36 -13.76 -1.76
N ALA A 172 -13.21 -13.69 -1.10
CA ALA A 172 -13.11 -13.47 0.34
C ALA A 172 -13.72 -12.12 0.75
N LEU A 173 -13.39 -11.04 0.03
CA LEU A 173 -13.92 -9.71 0.31
C LEU A 173 -15.42 -9.61 0.03
N ASN A 174 -15.91 -10.17 -1.08
CA ASN A 174 -17.34 -10.19 -1.38
C ASN A 174 -18.13 -10.97 -0.33
N GLY A 175 -17.60 -12.11 0.12
CA GLY A 175 -18.22 -12.91 1.19
C GLY A 175 -18.23 -12.18 2.53
N TYR A 176 -17.13 -11.53 2.89
CA TYR A 176 -17.03 -10.74 4.13
C TYR A 176 -18.00 -9.55 4.16
N LEU A 177 -18.27 -8.94 3.01
CA LEU A 177 -19.09 -7.72 2.88
C LEU A 177 -20.56 -7.99 2.49
N ALA A 178 -20.94 -9.23 2.21
CA ALA A 178 -22.30 -9.58 1.81
C ALA A 178 -23.34 -9.24 2.90
N PRO A 179 -24.51 -8.66 2.54
CA PRO A 179 -25.65 -8.44 3.44
C PRO A 179 -26.10 -9.69 4.21
#